data_AF-A0A5J6XM43-F1
#
_entry.id   AF-A0A5J6XM43-F1
#
_cell.length_a   1.000
_cell.length_b   1.000
_cell.length_c   1.000
_cell.angle_alpha   90.00
_cell.angle_beta   90.00
_cell.angle_gamma   90.00
#
_symmetry.space_group_name_H-M   'P 1'
#
loop_
_entity.id
_entity.type
_entity.pdbx_description
1 polymer ?
#
loop_
_entity_poly.entity_id
_entity_poly.type
_entity_poly.pdbx_seq_one_letter_code
_entity_poly.pdbx_strand_id
1 'polypeptide(L)'
;MKNLGLILIVLVAGLIVIGNIGSIITLAITLAILYFAVKGFMKSDINLSKVVWGAIAVITLLASVGNIPALIGLVAMYVLYYLYKEHKKEKDYVSHDDPFTNFEKEWEQLNKNFK
;
A
#
# COMPACT_ATOMS: atom_id res chain seq x y z
N MET A 1 18.17 -1.48 19.88
CA MET A 1 17.75 -0.16 19.35
C MET A 1 17.01 -0.21 18.01
N LYS A 2 17.31 -1.16 17.09
CA LYS A 2 16.62 -1.29 15.78
C LYS A 2 15.09 -1.29 15.85
N ASN A 3 14.52 -1.90 16.90
CA ASN A 3 13.07 -2.08 17.01
C ASN A 3 12.35 -0.78 17.42
N LEU A 4 12.98 0.10 18.23
CA LEU A 4 12.38 1.36 18.66
C LEU A 4 12.22 2.35 17.49
N GLY A 5 13.21 2.43 16.59
CA GLY A 5 13.13 3.26 15.40
C GLY A 5 12.02 2.81 14.44
N LEU A 6 11.87 1.50 14.25
CA LEU A 6 10.79 0.94 13.43
C LEU A 6 9.41 1.22 14.05
N ILE A 7 9.25 1.07 15.36
CA ILE A 7 8.00 1.39 16.06
C ILE A 7 7.63 2.87 15.87
N LEU A 8 8.60 3.78 16.00
CA LEU A 8 8.38 5.21 15.75
C LEU A 8 7.96 5.51 14.32
N ILE A 9 8.62 4.90 13.32
CA ILE A 9 8.26 5.07 11.91
C ILE A 9 6.83 4.58 11.64
N VAL A 10 6.46 3.40 12.15
CA VAL A 10 5.12 2.85 12.00
C VAL A 10 4.08 3.74 12.66
N LEU A 11 4.36 4.25 13.86
CA LEU A 11 3.46 5.16 14.59
C LEU A 11 3.24 6.46 13.81
N VAL A 12 4.32 7.11 13.37
CA VAL A 12 4.24 8.36 12.61
C VAL A 12 3.53 8.15 11.27
N ALA A 13 3.87 7.11 10.53
CA ALA A 13 3.19 6.78 9.28
C ALA A 13 1.70 6.48 9.51
N GLY A 14 1.35 5.78 10.59
CA GLY A 14 -0.04 5.54 10.99
C GLY A 14 -0.80 6.83 11.26
N LEU A 15 -0.21 7.77 12.01
CA LEU A 15 -0.80 9.08 12.27
C LEU A 15 -0.99 9.89 10.99
N ILE A 16 -0.03 9.83 10.05
CA ILE A 16 -0.16 10.50 8.75
C ILE A 16 -1.33 9.91 7.94
N VAL A 17 -1.49 8.59 7.90
CA VAL A 17 -2.63 7.95 7.21
C VAL A 17 -3.96 8.37 7.84
N ILE A 18 -4.06 8.31 9.17
CA ILE A 18 -5.29 8.71 9.88
C ILE A 18 -5.60 10.20 9.65
N GLY A 19 -4.59 11.07 9.75
CA GLY A 19 -4.73 12.51 9.53
C GLY A 19 -5.13 12.88 8.09
N ASN A 20 -4.81 12.03 7.11
CA ASN A 20 -5.13 12.25 5.70
C ASN A 20 -6.25 11.34 5.16
N ILE A 21 -6.95 10.59 6.03
CA ILE A 21 -7.96 9.62 5.59
C ILE A 21 -9.10 10.28 4.84
N GLY A 22 -9.54 11.46 5.30
CA GLY A 22 -10.55 12.26 4.61
C GLY A 22 -10.11 12.63 3.20
N SER A 23 -8.87 13.12 3.05
CA SER A 23 -8.30 13.48 1.75
C SER A 23 -8.20 12.28 0.80
N ILE A 24 -7.80 11.10 1.28
CA ILE A 24 -7.77 9.86 0.47
C ILE A 24 -9.18 9.50 -0.01
N ILE A 25 -10.19 9.57 0.87
CA ILE A 25 -11.58 9.29 0.52
C ILE A 25 -12.08 10.30 -0.53
N THR A 26 -11.80 11.60 -0.34
CA THR A 26 -12.13 12.63 -1.33
C THR A 26 -11.44 12.38 -2.67
N LEU A 27 -10.18 11.94 -2.68
CA LEU A 27 -9.49 11.57 -3.91
C LEU A 27 -10.19 10.39 -4.60
N ALA A 28 -10.58 9.35 -3.85
CA ALA A 28 -11.31 8.21 -4.41
C ALA A 28 -12.66 8.64 -5.03
N ILE A 29 -13.42 9.50 -4.33
CA ILE A 29 -14.71 10.02 -4.82
C ILE A 29 -14.51 10.85 -6.08
N THR A 30 -13.54 11.78 -6.09
CA THR A 30 -13.28 12.63 -7.26
C THR A 30 -12.82 11.80 -8.46
N LEU A 31 -11.96 10.79 -8.28
CA LEU A 31 -11.59 9.87 -9.36
C LEU A 31 -12.80 9.06 -9.89
N ALA A 32 -13.71 8.64 -9.01
CA ALA A 32 -14.94 7.96 -9.43
C ALA A 32 -15.84 8.89 -10.27
N ILE A 33 -16.04 10.13 -9.82
CA ILE A 33 -16.81 11.13 -10.58
C ILE A 33 -16.14 11.41 -11.92
N LEU A 34 -14.82 11.59 -11.95
CA LEU A 34 -14.05 11.81 -13.18
C LEU A 34 -14.25 10.66 -14.17
N TYR A 35 -14.18 9.41 -13.69
CA TYR A 35 -14.45 8.24 -14.52
C TYR A 35 -15.85 8.27 -15.15
N PHE A 36 -16.88 8.56 -14.36
CA PHE A 36 -18.24 8.68 -14.88
C PHE A 36 -18.41 9.86 -15.83
N ALA A 37 -17.75 10.99 -15.56
CA ALA A 37 -17.81 12.17 -16.42
C ALA A 37 -17.16 11.92 -17.78
N VAL A 38 -15.98 11.30 -17.80
CA VAL A 38 -15.30 10.89 -19.05
C VAL A 38 -16.15 9.86 -19.81
N LYS A 39 -16.74 8.89 -19.11
CA LYS A 39 -17.65 7.91 -19.72
C LYS A 39 -18.90 8.57 -20.31
N GLY A 40 -19.47 9.57 -19.62
CA GLY A 40 -20.61 10.36 -20.10
C GLY A 40 -20.25 11.19 -21.32
N PHE A 41 -19.06 11.79 -21.34
CA PHE A 41 -18.53 12.53 -22.49
C PHE A 41 -18.41 11.65 -23.73
N MET A 42 -17.83 10.45 -23.58
CA MET A 42 -17.63 9.50 -24.69
C MET A 42 -18.94 8.94 -25.25
N LYS A 43 -19.97 8.79 -24.41
CA LYS A 43 -21.27 8.21 -24.81
C LYS A 43 -22.29 9.22 -25.32
N SER A 44 -22.02 10.52 -25.20
CA SER A 44 -23.00 11.53 -25.55
C SER A 44 -23.02 11.79 -27.06
N ASP A 45 -24.21 11.76 -27.66
CA ASP A 45 -24.41 12.13 -29.07
C ASP A 45 -24.74 13.63 -29.25
N ILE A 46 -25.07 14.32 -28.15
CA ILE A 46 -25.53 15.72 -28.17
C ILE A 46 -24.38 16.65 -27.78
N ASN A 47 -24.10 17.66 -28.63
CA ASN A 47 -23.02 18.62 -28.42
C ASN A 47 -23.08 19.32 -27.06
N LEU A 48 -24.27 19.74 -26.60
CA LEU A 48 -24.43 20.37 -25.28
C LEU A 48 -24.07 19.43 -24.13
N SER A 49 -24.48 18.16 -24.21
CA SER A 49 -24.17 17.18 -23.16
C SER A 49 -22.68 16.85 -23.14
N LYS A 50 -21.99 16.82 -24.28
CA LYS A 50 -20.52 16.73 -24.33
C LYS A 50 -19.87 17.90 -23.60
N VAL A 51 -20.33 19.14 -23.81
CA VAL A 51 -19.77 20.31 -23.12
C VAL A 51 -19.94 20.20 -21.60
N VAL A 52 -21.12 19.79 -21.12
CA VAL A 52 -21.37 19.60 -19.68
C VAL A 52 -20.49 18.51 -19.08
N TRP A 53 -20.43 17.33 -19.71
CA TRP A 53 -19.58 16.24 -19.23
C TRP A 53 -18.10 16.59 -19.27
N GLY A 54 -17.67 17.31 -20.30
CA GLY A 54 -16.30 17.82 -20.44
C GLY A 54 -15.94 18.80 -19.32
N ALA A 55 -16.84 19.74 -19.00
CA ALA A 55 -16.64 20.69 -17.91
C ALA A 55 -16.53 19.98 -16.54
N ILE A 56 -17.43 19.03 -16.25
CA ILE A 56 -17.38 18.22 -15.03
C ILE A 56 -16.06 17.45 -14.95
N ALA A 57 -15.63 16.83 -16.05
CA ALA A 57 -14.37 16.08 -16.10
C ALA A 57 -13.17 16.98 -15.80
N VAL A 58 -13.09 18.17 -16.40
CA VAL A 58 -11.98 19.11 -16.15
C VAL A 58 -11.96 19.59 -14.69
N ILE A 59 -13.10 20.03 -14.15
CA ILE A 59 -13.18 20.50 -12.76
C ILE A 59 -12.77 19.39 -11.79
N THR A 60 -13.29 18.18 -12.02
CA THR A 60 -13.02 17.04 -11.16
C THR A 60 -11.57 16.58 -11.27
N LEU A 61 -10.98 16.58 -12.47
CA LEU A 61 -9.58 16.30 -12.69
C LEU A 61 -8.67 17.26 -11.91
N LEU A 62 -8.97 18.56 -11.99
CA LEU A 62 -8.23 19.58 -11.24
C LEU A 62 -8.37 19.38 -9.73
N ALA A 63 -9.57 19.05 -9.25
CA ALA A 63 -9.80 18.75 -7.83
C ALA A 63 -9.02 17.50 -7.36
N SER A 64 -8.95 16.44 -8.18
CA SER A 64 -8.16 15.25 -7.88
C SER A 64 -6.66 15.56 -7.84
N VAL A 65 -6.14 16.26 -8.86
CA VAL A 65 -4.69 16.60 -8.95
C VAL A 65 -4.27 17.56 -7.85
N GLY A 66 -5.14 18.50 -7.46
CA GLY A 66 -4.88 19.46 -6.38
C GLY A 66 -4.88 18.86 -4.97
N ASN A 67 -5.28 17.60 -4.79
CA ASN A 67 -5.39 16.95 -3.49
C ASN A 67 -4.04 16.35 -3.03
N ILE A 68 -3.04 17.21 -2.81
CA ILE A 68 -1.70 16.83 -2.31
C ILE A 68 -1.75 16.02 -0.99
N PRO A 69 -2.60 16.36 0.01
CA PRO A 69 -2.67 15.59 1.26
C PRO A 69 -3.01 14.12 1.05
N ALA A 70 -3.86 13.80 0.06
CA ALA A 70 -4.16 12.41 -0.29
C ALA A 70 -2.92 11.66 -0.80
N LEU A 71 -2.05 12.31 -1.60
CA LEU A 71 -0.81 11.70 -2.07
C LEU A 71 0.14 11.38 -0.91
N ILE A 72 0.27 12.30 0.05
CA ILE A 72 1.07 12.08 1.27
C ILE A 72 0.51 10.89 2.06
N GLY A 73 -0.81 10.84 2.24
CA GLY A 73 -1.48 9.72 2.89
C GLY A 73 -1.27 8.38 2.17
N LEU A 74 -1.33 8.37 0.83
CA LEU A 74 -1.07 7.16 0.03
C LEU A 74 0.38 6.68 0.14
N VAL A 75 1.36 7.61 0.14
CA VAL A 75 2.78 7.26 0.36
C VAL A 75 2.97 6.66 1.75
N ALA A 76 2.39 7.26 2.80
CA ALA A 76 2.45 6.72 4.15
C ALA A 76 1.80 5.32 4.25
N MET A 77 0.65 5.13 3.58
CA MET A 77 -0.02 3.84 3.49
C MET A 77 0.87 2.78 2.78
N TYR A 78 1.56 3.16 1.71
CA TYR A 78 2.51 2.29 1.02
C TYR A 78 3.68 1.89 1.91
N VAL A 79 4.26 2.83 2.66
CA VAL A 79 5.34 2.55 3.63
C VAL A 79 4.88 1.54 4.68
N LEU A 80 3.68 1.72 5.26
CA LEU A 80 3.11 0.77 6.22
C LEU A 80 2.93 -0.63 5.60
N TYR A 81 2.40 -0.70 4.37
CA TYR A 81 2.25 -1.96 3.66
C TYR A 81 3.59 -2.65 3.40
N TYR A 82 4.62 -1.90 3.01
CA TYR A 82 5.95 -2.43 2.78
C TYR A 82 6.55 -3.02 4.06
N LEU A 83 6.49 -2.28 5.17
CA LEU A 83 7.00 -2.74 6.47
C LEU A 83 6.26 -4.00 6.96
N TYR A 84 4.94 -4.06 6.77
CA TYR A 84 4.14 -5.25 7.08
C TYR A 84 4.58 -6.45 6.22
N LYS A 85 4.75 -6.24 4.91
CA LYS A 85 5.15 -7.29 3.96
C LYS A 85 6.54 -7.83 4.28
N GLU A 86 7.48 -6.95 4.60
CA GLU A 86 8.86 -7.36 4.93
C GLU A 86 8.90 -8.18 6.22
N HIS A 87 8.18 -7.76 7.25
CA HIS A 87 8.07 -8.53 8.50
C HIS A 87 7.41 -9.90 8.30
N LYS A 88 6.48 -10.03 7.33
CA LYS A 88 5.88 -11.31 6.98
C LYS A 88 6.88 -12.25 6.29
N LYS A 89 7.70 -11.74 5.37
CA LYS A 89 8.73 -12.53 4.68
C LYS A 89 9.79 -13.09 5.64
N GLU A 90 10.19 -12.32 6.64
CA GLU A 90 11.14 -12.81 7.66
C GLU A 90 10.60 -14.06 8.39
N LYS A 91 9.28 -14.13 8.66
CA LYS A 91 8.66 -15.29 9.31
C LYS A 91 8.60 -16.51 8.40
N ASP A 92 8.37 -16.31 7.10
CA ASP A 92 8.36 -17.42 6.13
C ASP A 92 9.77 -18.02 5.94
N TYR A 93 10.84 -17.22 6.08
CA TYR A 93 12.22 -17.69 6.00
C TYR A 93 12.68 -18.48 7.24
N VAL A 94 12.08 -18.23 8.40
CA VAL A 94 12.36 -18.96 9.66
C VAL A 94 11.61 -20.31 9.72
N SER A 95 10.74 -20.61 8.76
CA SER A 95 9.98 -21.87 8.70
C SER A 95 10.71 -23.01 7.95
N HIS A 96 12.03 -22.92 7.80
CA HIS A 96 12.88 -23.98 7.22
C HIS A 96 14.05 -24.36 8.14
N ASP A 97 13.93 -24.14 9.45
CA ASP A 97 14.72 -24.93 10.40
C ASP A 97 14.14 -26.35 10.37
N ASP A 98 14.73 -27.19 9.53
CA ASP A 98 14.45 -28.61 9.48
C ASP A 98 14.58 -29.16 10.93
N PRO A 99 13.50 -29.73 11.50
CA PRO A 99 13.53 -30.27 12.87
C PRO A 99 14.56 -31.39 13.04
N PHE A 100 15.10 -31.93 11.93
CA PHE A 100 16.14 -32.95 11.91
C PHE A 100 17.58 -32.41 11.95
N THR A 101 17.81 -31.10 11.75
CA THR A 101 19.17 -30.51 11.77
C THR A 101 19.98 -30.79 13.04
N ASN A 102 19.34 -30.86 14.20
CA ASN A 102 19.99 -31.24 15.45
C ASN A 102 20.28 -32.76 15.51
N PHE A 103 19.40 -33.58 14.95
CA PHE A 103 19.58 -35.03 14.86
C PHE A 103 20.69 -35.42 13.87
N GLU A 104 20.78 -34.79 12.70
CA GLU A 104 21.89 -34.99 11.76
C GLU A 104 23.25 -34.67 12.40
N LYS A 105 23.32 -33.58 13.17
CA LYS A 105 24.54 -33.21 13.91
C LYS A 105 24.95 -34.26 14.94
N GLU A 106 23.99 -34.78 15.72
CA GLU A 106 24.30 -35.83 16.71
C GLU A 106 24.68 -37.15 16.04
N TRP A 107 24.05 -37.49 14.91
CA TRP A 107 24.38 -38.70 14.15
C TRP A 107 25.80 -38.64 13.55
N GLU A 108 26.20 -37.50 12.99
CA GLU A 108 27.58 -37.30 12.50
C GLU A 108 28.61 -37.40 13.63
N GLN A 109 28.30 -36.87 14.82
CA GLN A 109 29.19 -36.96 15.98
C GLN A 109 29.36 -38.41 16.46
N LEU A 110 28.27 -39.18 16.50
CA LEU A 110 28.33 -40.61 16.81
C LEU A 110 29.19 -41.36 15.79
N ASN A 111 28.94 -41.18 14.49
CA ASN A 111 29.70 -41.87 13.44
C ASN A 111 31.19 -41.52 13.42
N LYS A 112 31.56 -40.29 13.82
CA LYS A 112 32.98 -39.91 13.97
C LYS A 112 33.67 -40.62 15.14
N ASN A 113 32.94 -40.96 16.19
CA ASN A 113 33.49 -41.66 17.35
C ASN A 113 33.61 -43.18 17.17
N PHE A 114 32.91 -43.75 16.18
CA PHE A 114 32.96 -45.19 15.87
C PHE A 114 33.97 -45.53 14.75
N LYS A 115 34.80 -44.58 14.33
CA LYS A 115 35.87 -44.76 13.33
C LYS A 115 37.22 -44.48 13.95
#